data_AF-A0A830HKS3-F1
#
_entry.id   AF-A0A830HKS3-F1
#
_cell.length_a   1.000
_cell.length_b   1.000
_cell.length_c   1.000
_cell.angle_alpha   90.00
_cell.angle_beta   90.00
_cell.angle_gamma   90.00
#
_symmetry.space_group_name_H-M   'P 1'
#
loop_
_entity.id
_entity.type
_entity.pdbx_description
1 polymer ?
#
loop_
_entity_poly.entity_id
_entity_poly.type
_entity_poly.pdbx_seq_one_letter_code
_entity_poly.pdbx_strand_id
1 'polypeptide(L)'
;MPYQSRFGGCAQLPPDQDLVHAKTIRKPGSDGPLRSEAMDEHLSGLMLLGTPDLIQNDTLEAQAERMTLGSDGVQIDEAAAKRKWMLLMQVDSKEAVYGHMWGDSGCLYFMIPRSDLKAGVFTNVRCILQCY
;
A
#
# COMPACT_ATOMS: atom_id res chain seq x y z
N MET A 1 13.40 20.29 -21.91
CA MET A 1 12.40 19.37 -22.50
C MET A 1 11.45 18.94 -21.39
N PRO A 2 10.18 19.39 -21.33
CA PRO A 2 9.26 18.90 -20.30
C PRO A 2 8.51 17.64 -20.76
N TYR A 3 8.48 16.64 -19.87
CA TYR A 3 7.80 15.36 -20.01
C TYR A 3 6.27 15.55 -19.85
N GLN A 4 5.49 15.22 -20.89
CA GLN A 4 4.03 15.25 -20.83
C GLN A 4 3.51 13.93 -20.26
N SER A 5 2.92 13.96 -19.07
CA SER A 5 2.18 12.82 -18.52
C SER A 5 0.76 12.77 -19.12
N ARG A 6 0.44 11.71 -19.86
CA ARG A 6 -0.93 11.39 -20.28
C ARG A 6 -1.61 10.52 -19.23
N PHE A 7 -2.18 11.13 -18.20
CA PHE A 7 -3.20 10.46 -17.40
C PHE A 7 -4.57 10.73 -18.05
N GLY A 8 -4.97 9.80 -18.91
CA GLY A 8 -6.34 9.75 -19.43
C GLY A 8 -7.25 8.97 -18.49
N GLY A 9 -8.44 9.51 -18.22
CA GLY A 9 -9.59 8.78 -17.71
C GLY A 9 -9.77 8.82 -16.19
N CYS A 10 -10.50 9.82 -15.70
CA CYS A 10 -11.15 9.80 -14.39
C CYS A 10 -12.19 8.67 -14.37
N ALA A 11 -11.83 7.50 -13.82
CA ALA A 11 -12.79 6.45 -13.54
C ALA A 11 -13.51 6.80 -12.24
N GLN A 12 -14.70 7.40 -12.34
CA GLN A 12 -15.59 7.54 -11.19
C GLN A 12 -16.02 6.14 -10.72
N LEU A 13 -15.65 5.81 -9.47
CA LEU A 13 -16.12 4.62 -8.76
C LEU A 13 -17.63 4.75 -8.49
N PRO A 14 -18.45 3.75 -8.84
CA PRO A 14 -19.88 3.78 -8.54
C PRO A 14 -20.12 3.69 -7.02
N PRO A 15 -21.23 4.29 -6.52
CA PRO A 15 -21.59 4.20 -5.12
C PRO A 15 -22.17 2.81 -4.82
N ASP A 16 -21.87 2.29 -3.62
CA ASP A 16 -22.37 1.05 -3.04
C ASP A 16 -21.96 -0.26 -3.74
N GLN A 17 -20.72 -0.71 -3.47
CA GLN A 17 -20.44 -2.13 -3.26
C GLN A 17 -19.46 -2.30 -2.09
N ASP A 18 -19.83 -3.16 -1.14
CA ASP A 18 -18.96 -3.60 -0.06
C ASP A 18 -17.63 -4.12 -0.63
N LEU A 19 -16.52 -3.49 -0.21
CA LEU A 19 -15.14 -3.71 -0.67
C LEU A 19 -14.55 -5.08 -0.27
N VAL A 20 -15.38 -6.08 0.04
CA VAL A 20 -14.92 -7.40 0.51
C VAL A 20 -14.62 -8.36 -0.65
N HIS A 21 -14.99 -8.03 -1.89
CA HIS A 21 -14.70 -8.85 -3.07
C HIS A 21 -14.41 -7.97 -4.28
N ALA A 22 -13.20 -7.41 -4.37
CA ALA A 22 -12.69 -6.91 -5.64
C ALA A 22 -12.52 -8.10 -6.60
N LYS A 23 -13.58 -8.44 -7.35
CA LYS A 23 -13.49 -9.43 -8.43
C LYS A 23 -12.60 -8.85 -9.53
N THR A 24 -11.47 -9.51 -9.76
CA THR A 24 -10.61 -9.32 -10.92
C THR A 24 -11.45 -9.15 -12.20
N ILE A 25 -11.34 -8.00 -12.84
CA ILE A 25 -11.94 -7.76 -14.16
C ILE A 25 -11.18 -8.65 -15.15
N ARG A 26 -11.79 -9.78 -15.54
CA ARG A 26 -11.28 -10.63 -16.62
C ARG A 26 -11.67 -10.03 -17.96
N LYS A 27 -10.72 -9.93 -18.90
CA LYS A 27 -11.07 -9.80 -20.31
C LYS A 27 -11.71 -11.13 -20.77
N PRO A 28 -12.81 -11.11 -21.54
CA PRO A 28 -13.38 -12.34 -22.07
C PRO A 28 -12.41 -12.95 -23.08
N GLY A 29 -11.91 -14.17 -22.81
CA GLY A 29 -11.12 -14.96 -23.76
C GLY A 29 -9.72 -15.44 -23.33
N SER A 30 -9.30 -15.28 -22.07
CA SER A 30 -8.00 -15.82 -21.60
C SER A 30 -8.20 -17.08 -20.73
N ASP A 31 -8.37 -18.24 -21.36
CA ASP A 31 -8.41 -19.55 -20.70
C ASP A 31 -6.99 -20.09 -20.44
N GLY A 32 -6.15 -19.29 -19.77
CA GLY A 32 -4.85 -19.71 -19.25
C GLY A 32 -4.74 -19.43 -17.76
N PRO A 33 -3.94 -20.20 -16.99
CA PRO A 33 -3.68 -19.87 -15.59
C PRO A 33 -3.02 -18.48 -15.53
N LEU A 34 -3.71 -17.54 -14.89
CA LEU A 34 -3.34 -16.11 -14.82
C LEU A 34 -2.08 -15.82 -13.98
N ARG A 35 -1.40 -16.85 -13.48
CA ARG A 35 -0.31 -16.70 -12.50
C ARG A 35 0.59 -17.94 -12.58
N SER A 36 1.79 -17.77 -13.13
CA SER A 36 2.83 -18.82 -13.07
C SER A 36 3.49 -18.80 -11.69
N GLU A 37 3.82 -19.95 -11.13
CA GLU A 37 4.53 -20.10 -9.83
C GLU A 37 5.83 -19.28 -9.78
N ALA A 38 6.52 -19.13 -10.92
CA ALA A 38 7.70 -18.28 -11.05
C ALA A 38 7.40 -16.79 -10.77
N MET A 39 6.21 -16.30 -11.09
CA MET A 39 5.81 -14.91 -10.84
C MET A 39 5.44 -14.71 -9.36
N ASP A 40 5.03 -15.77 -8.67
CA ASP A 40 4.74 -15.75 -7.23
C ASP A 40 5.98 -15.64 -6.37
N GLU A 41 7.06 -16.30 -6.78
CA GLU A 41 8.35 -16.17 -6.11
C GLU A 41 8.92 -14.75 -6.24
N HIS A 42 8.80 -14.13 -7.43
CA HIS A 42 9.24 -12.77 -7.65
C HIS A 42 8.40 -11.80 -6.82
N LEU A 43 7.07 -11.89 -6.87
CA LEU A 43 6.15 -10.96 -6.19
C LEU A 43 5.99 -11.20 -4.69
N SER A 44 6.57 -12.25 -4.08
CA SER A 44 6.52 -12.37 -2.62
C SER A 44 7.16 -11.13 -1.96
N GLY A 45 6.56 -10.61 -0.89
CA GLY A 45 6.97 -9.34 -0.27
C GLY A 45 6.46 -8.05 -0.95
N LEU A 46 5.79 -8.14 -2.11
CA LEU A 46 5.01 -7.04 -2.67
C LEU A 46 3.52 -7.25 -2.38
N MET A 47 2.88 -6.28 -1.73
CA MET A 47 1.46 -6.33 -1.43
C MET A 47 0.77 -5.02 -1.78
N LEU A 48 -0.40 -5.09 -2.43
CA LEU A 48 -1.26 -3.94 -2.66
C LEU A 48 -2.54 -4.12 -1.85
N LEU A 49 -2.80 -3.17 -0.93
CA LEU A 49 -3.82 -3.31 0.12
C LEU A 49 -3.60 -4.56 0.99
N GLY A 50 -4.51 -4.85 1.91
CA GLY A 50 -4.46 -6.05 2.76
C GLY A 50 -3.87 -5.80 4.14
N THR A 51 -3.27 -6.85 4.72
CA THR A 51 -2.67 -6.82 6.06
C THR A 51 -1.16 -6.79 5.93
N PRO A 52 -0.47 -5.79 6.50
CA PRO A 52 0.97 -5.65 6.39
C PRO A 52 1.72 -6.72 7.21
N ASP A 53 2.86 -7.18 6.70
CA ASP A 53 3.79 -8.04 7.42
C ASP A 53 4.78 -7.18 8.21
N LEU A 54 4.53 -6.98 9.51
CA LEU A 54 5.30 -6.03 10.35
C LEU A 54 6.65 -6.60 10.79
N ILE A 55 7.68 -5.74 10.81
CA ILE A 55 9.02 -6.09 11.30
C ILE A 55 9.20 -5.64 12.76
N GLN A 56 8.84 -4.38 13.06
CA GLN A 56 9.16 -3.76 14.36
C GLN A 56 8.01 -3.82 15.39
N ASN A 57 6.98 -4.66 15.16
CA ASN A 57 5.79 -4.86 16.01
C ASN A 57 4.99 -3.60 16.40
N ASP A 58 5.28 -2.45 15.79
CA ASP A 58 4.54 -1.22 15.97
C ASP A 58 3.30 -1.14 15.07
N THR A 59 2.28 -0.42 15.52
CA THR A 59 1.10 -0.13 14.69
C THR A 59 1.43 0.93 13.63
N LEU A 60 1.44 0.51 12.35
CA LEU A 60 1.72 1.40 11.21
C LEU A 60 0.72 2.57 11.14
N GLU A 61 -0.52 2.35 11.55
CA GLU A 61 -1.54 3.39 11.57
C GLU A 61 -1.20 4.49 12.58
N ALA A 62 -0.68 4.11 13.76
CA ALA A 62 -0.27 5.10 14.76
C ALA A 62 0.99 5.85 14.31
N GLN A 63 1.93 5.17 13.65
CA GLN A 63 3.10 5.84 13.05
C GLN A 63 2.67 6.83 11.96
N ALA A 64 1.76 6.45 11.06
CA ALA A 64 1.24 7.32 10.01
C ALA A 64 0.49 8.54 10.60
N GLU A 65 -0.27 8.35 11.69
CA GLU A 65 -0.93 9.44 12.39
C GLU A 65 0.10 10.38 13.05
N ARG A 66 1.12 9.83 13.72
CA ARG A 66 2.18 10.62 14.35
C ARG A 66 2.95 11.47 13.32
N MET A 67 3.28 10.89 12.18
CA MET A 67 3.89 11.62 11.05
C MET A 67 2.98 12.73 10.52
N THR A 68 1.66 12.53 10.55
CA THR A 68 0.69 13.53 10.09
C THR A 68 0.55 14.68 11.07
N LEU A 69 0.63 14.40 12.37
CA LEU A 69 0.61 15.42 13.43
C LEU A 69 1.95 16.15 13.56
N GLY A 70 3.04 15.56 13.05
CA GLY A 70 4.37 16.20 13.01
C GLY A 70 4.99 16.43 14.38
N SER A 71 4.59 15.67 15.40
CA SER A 71 5.06 15.85 16.77
C SER A 71 5.44 14.50 17.39
N ASP A 72 6.71 14.39 17.75
CA ASP A 72 7.23 13.27 18.50
C ASP A 72 6.71 13.34 19.95
N GLY A 73 6.14 12.25 20.46
CA GLY A 73 5.62 12.16 21.83
C GLY A 73 4.12 12.43 22.00
N VAL A 74 3.38 12.74 20.92
CA VAL A 74 1.91 12.80 21.00
C VAL A 74 1.35 11.40 21.25
N GLN A 75 0.49 11.28 22.27
CA GLN A 75 -0.29 10.09 22.52
C GLN A 75 -1.30 9.92 21.38
N ILE A 76 -1.18 8.83 20.64
CA ILE A 76 -2.06 8.52 19.52
C ILE A 76 -3.19 7.65 20.03
N ASP A 77 -4.43 8.03 19.72
CA ASP A 77 -5.55 7.11 19.81
C ASP A 77 -5.42 6.07 18.69
N GLU A 78 -4.86 4.91 19.03
CA GLU A 78 -4.66 3.81 18.09
C GLU A 78 -5.96 3.33 17.45
N ALA A 79 -7.10 3.39 18.17
CA ALA A 79 -8.37 2.96 17.63
C ALA A 79 -8.86 3.94 16.55
N ALA A 80 -8.67 5.25 16.77
CA ALA A 80 -8.94 6.25 15.73
C ALA A 80 -7.99 6.11 14.54
N ALA A 81 -6.71 5.88 14.79
CA ALA A 81 -5.71 5.68 13.75
C ALA A 81 -6.05 4.45 12.87
N LYS A 82 -6.39 3.31 13.48
CA LYS A 82 -6.82 2.08 12.77
C LYS A 82 -8.06 2.26 11.90
N ARG A 83 -8.98 3.13 12.31
CA ARG A 83 -10.17 3.48 11.50
C ARG A 83 -9.82 4.42 10.35
N LYS A 84 -8.85 5.31 10.52
CA LYS A 84 -8.48 6.33 9.53
C LYS A 84 -7.56 5.79 8.45
N TRP A 85 -6.53 5.04 8.84
CA TRP A 85 -5.47 4.59 7.94
C TRP A 85 -5.71 3.17 7.44
N MET A 86 -5.12 2.87 6.29
CA MET A 86 -4.98 1.52 5.77
C MET A 86 -3.71 1.39 4.93
N LEU A 87 -3.23 0.15 4.78
CA LEU A 87 -2.14 -0.16 3.86
C LEU A 87 -2.59 0.12 2.42
N LEU A 88 -1.81 0.92 1.70
CA LEU A 88 -1.90 1.09 0.25
C LEU A 88 -1.00 0.08 -0.44
N MET A 89 0.28 0.02 -0.04
CA MET A 89 1.27 -0.83 -0.67
C MET A 89 2.39 -1.19 0.32
N GLN A 90 2.90 -2.42 0.23
CA GLN A 90 4.09 -2.90 0.92
C GLN A 90 5.16 -3.27 -0.11
N VAL A 91 6.41 -2.90 0.17
CA VAL A 91 7.57 -3.22 -0.65
C VAL A 91 8.70 -3.72 0.24
N ASP A 92 8.89 -5.03 0.25
CA ASP A 92 9.97 -5.69 0.97
C ASP A 92 11.34 -5.51 0.29
N SER A 93 12.40 -5.69 1.06
CA SER A 93 13.77 -5.79 0.54
C SER A 93 13.97 -7.12 -0.16
N LYS A 94 14.35 -7.07 -1.45
CA LYS A 94 14.77 -8.25 -2.19
C LYS A 94 15.90 -7.90 -3.14
N GLU A 95 17.11 -7.97 -2.64
CA GLU A 95 18.31 -7.71 -3.43
C GLU A 95 18.41 -8.67 -4.62
N ALA A 96 18.17 -9.96 -4.41
CA ALA A 96 18.28 -10.98 -5.45
C ALA A 96 17.27 -10.85 -6.60
N VAL A 97 16.13 -10.20 -6.36
CA VAL A 97 15.01 -10.13 -7.34
C VAL A 97 14.87 -8.72 -7.92
N TYR A 98 14.92 -7.69 -7.08
CA TYR A 98 14.68 -6.31 -7.46
C TYR A 98 15.94 -5.43 -7.35
N GLY A 99 17.05 -5.95 -6.82
CA GLY A 99 18.28 -5.18 -6.64
C GLY A 99 18.15 -4.05 -5.61
N HIS A 100 17.18 -4.15 -4.70
CA HIS A 100 16.87 -3.13 -3.70
C HIS A 100 16.90 -3.71 -2.28
N MET A 101 17.51 -2.97 -1.38
CA MET A 101 17.59 -3.23 0.06
C MET A 101 17.24 -1.94 0.80
N TRP A 102 16.33 -2.03 1.76
CA TRP A 102 15.85 -0.90 2.56
C TRP A 102 16.45 -0.96 3.96
N GLY A 103 17.47 -0.14 4.23
CA GLY A 103 18.19 -0.23 5.50
C GLY A 103 18.89 -1.58 5.66
N ASP A 104 18.73 -2.22 6.82
CA ASP A 104 19.22 -3.59 7.07
C ASP A 104 18.12 -4.63 6.77
N SER A 105 17.92 -4.90 5.48
CA SER A 105 16.88 -5.85 4.99
C SER A 105 15.46 -5.55 5.48
N GLY A 106 15.08 -4.26 5.50
CA GLY A 106 13.77 -3.79 5.95
C GLY A 106 12.68 -3.79 4.89
N CYS A 107 11.56 -3.14 5.20
CA CYS A 107 10.37 -3.08 4.36
C CYS A 107 9.76 -1.67 4.38
N LEU A 108 9.29 -1.23 3.22
CA LEU A 108 8.55 0.01 3.05
C LEU A 108 7.04 -0.24 3.09
N TYR A 109 6.33 0.58 3.85
CA TYR A 109 4.88 0.58 3.92
C TYR A 109 4.35 1.95 3.51
N PHE A 110 3.44 1.95 2.54
CA PHE A 110 2.69 3.12 2.13
C PHE A 110 1.31 3.07 2.78
N MET A 111 1.03 4.01 3.67
CA MET A 111 -0.25 4.14 4.35
C MET A 111 -1.05 5.28 3.75
N ILE A 112 -2.35 5.07 3.55
CA ILE A 112 -3.26 6.08 3.00
C ILE A 112 -4.49 6.24 3.91
N PRO A 113 -5.03 7.47 4.09
CA PRO A 113 -6.32 7.64 4.72
C PRO A 113 -7.42 6.97 3.87
N ARG A 114 -8.34 6.25 4.51
CA ARG A 114 -9.45 5.58 3.80
C ARG A 114 -10.32 6.56 3.01
N SER A 115 -10.50 7.78 3.54
CA SER A 115 -11.22 8.87 2.86
C SER A 115 -10.56 9.24 1.52
N ASP A 116 -9.24 9.27 1.52
CA ASP A 116 -8.44 9.77 0.41
C ASP A 116 -8.35 8.70 -0.68
N LEU A 117 -8.22 7.43 -0.29
CA LEU A 117 -8.34 6.31 -1.22
C LEU A 117 -9.71 6.32 -1.93
N LYS A 118 -10.80 6.56 -1.19
CA LYS A 118 -12.15 6.66 -1.76
C LYS A 118 -12.29 7.85 -2.71
N ALA A 119 -11.64 8.97 -2.40
CA ALA A 119 -11.63 10.17 -3.23
C ALA A 119 -10.63 10.12 -4.40
N GLY A 120 -9.79 9.08 -4.48
CA GLY A 120 -8.71 8.98 -5.47
C GLY A 120 -7.59 10.02 -5.26
N VAL A 121 -7.44 10.51 -4.03
CA VAL A 121 -6.43 11.51 -3.65
C VAL A 121 -5.25 10.80 -3.01
N PHE A 122 -4.05 10.95 -3.56
CA PHE A 122 -2.84 10.26 -3.09
C PHE A 122 -1.79 11.20 -2.47
N THR A 123 -2.15 12.47 -2.24
CA THR A 123 -1.23 13.48 -1.72
C THR A 123 -0.89 13.30 -0.23
N ASN A 124 -1.75 12.61 0.52
CA ASN A 124 -1.59 12.42 1.98
C ASN A 124 -1.06 11.03 2.35
N VAL A 125 -0.45 10.32 1.39
CA VAL A 125 0.20 9.03 1.68
C VAL A 125 1.36 9.24 2.65
N ARG A 126 1.58 8.28 3.54
CA ARG A 126 2.72 8.22 4.45
C ARG A 126 3.58 7.02 4.07
N CYS A 127 4.87 7.26 3.90
CA CYS A 127 5.87 6.23 3.65
C CYS A 127 6.59 5.94 4.97
N ILE A 128 6.53 4.69 5.42
CA ILE A 128 7.15 4.21 6.65
C ILE A 128 8.20 3.17 6.27
N LEU A 129 9.40 3.31 6.80
CA LEU A 129 10.46 2.31 6.71
C LEU A 129 10.57 1.62 8.07
N GLN A 130 10.46 0.29 8.09
CA GLN A 130 10.88 -0.53 9.23
C GLN A 130 12.04 -1.42 8.80
N CYS A 131 13.03 -1.63 9.66
CA CYS A 131 14.15 -2.55 9.44
C CYS A 131 14.43 -3.36 10.70
N TYR A 132 15.24 -4.41 10.55
CA TYR A 132 15.70 -5.25 11.67
C TYR A 132 16.68 -4.53 12.59
#